data_AF-F6D4G2-F1
#
_entry.id   AF-F6D4G2-F1
#
_cell.length_a   1.000
_cell.length_b   1.000
_cell.length_c   1.000
_cell.angle_alpha   90.00
_cell.angle_beta   90.00
_cell.angle_gamma   90.00
#
_symmetry.space_group_name_H-M   'P 1'
#
loop_
_entity.id
_entity.type
_entity.pdbx_description
1 polymer ?
#
loop_
_entity_poly.entity_id
_entity_poly.type
_entity_poly.pdbx_seq_one_letter_code
_entity_poly.pdbx_strand_id
1 'polypeptide(L)'
;MANTDKLSQIKEKADEILKDHNGVYLEKRLFKTLKREFPDLSRKDFQDVMEEVLKMGYTLEHALIRPLPNNEKLVKDYDDGKMPGKGTSDIPRIPNKRELE
;
A
#
# COMPACT_ATOMS: atom_id res chain seq x y z
N MET A 1 19.12 9.91 24.20
CA MET A 1 18.07 8.95 24.58
C MET A 1 16.64 9.34 24.15
N ALA A 2 16.42 10.38 23.31
CA ALA A 2 15.06 10.84 22.96
C ALA A 2 14.47 10.27 21.65
N ASN A 3 15.30 9.76 20.73
CA ASN A 3 14.83 9.31 19.41
C ASN A 3 14.08 7.98 19.44
N THR A 4 14.46 7.09 20.36
CA THR A 4 13.85 5.76 20.50
C THR A 4 12.40 5.83 21.02
N ASP A 5 12.12 6.84 21.86
CA ASP A 5 10.80 7.07 22.42
C ASP A 5 9.81 7.58 21.36
N LYS A 6 10.25 8.52 20.52
CA LYS A 6 9.47 9.02 19.37
C LYS A 6 9.11 7.92 18.39
N LEU A 7 10.07 7.05 18.03
CA LEU A 7 9.84 5.93 17.11
C LEU A 7 8.78 4.97 17.65
N SER A 8 8.77 4.72 18.96
CA SER A 8 7.76 3.90 19.62
C SER A 8 6.38 4.54 19.54
N GLN A 9 6.26 5.86 19.75
CA GLN A 9 5.00 6.60 19.62
C GLN A 9 4.46 6.57 18.18
N ILE A 10 5.32 6.76 17.19
CA ILE A 10 4.92 6.71 15.76
C ILE A 10 4.41 5.31 15.42
N LYS A 11 5.05 4.27 15.96
CA LYS A 11 4.66 2.86 15.75
C LYS A 11 3.29 2.55 16.36
N GLU A 12 3.08 2.94 17.62
CA GLU A 12 1.79 2.78 18.30
C GLU A 12 0.68 3.49 17.53
N LYS A 13 0.96 4.70 17.04
CA LYS A 13 0.00 5.46 16.25
C LYS A 13 -0.30 4.81 14.90
N ALA A 14 0.71 4.27 14.23
CA ALA A 14 0.54 3.56 12.97
C ALA A 14 -0.36 2.32 13.16
N ASP A 15 -0.14 1.54 14.21
CA ASP A 15 -0.97 0.37 14.53
C ASP A 15 -2.41 0.77 14.89
N GLU A 16 -2.61 1.84 15.66
CA GLU A 16 -3.95 2.37 15.96
C GLU A 16 -4.72 2.73 14.69
N ILE A 17 -4.09 3.45 13.76
CA ILE A 17 -4.70 3.84 12.47
C ILE A 17 -5.07 2.62 11.64
N LEU A 18 -4.20 1.61 11.60
CA LEU A 18 -4.43 0.39 10.82
C LEU A 18 -5.55 -0.48 11.42
N LYS A 19 -5.63 -0.56 12.76
CA LYS A 19 -6.70 -1.26 13.48
C LYS A 19 -8.04 -0.56 13.31
N ASP A 20 -8.09 0.76 13.44
CA ASP A 20 -9.33 1.54 13.30
C ASP A 20 -9.94 1.39 11.90
N HIS A 21 -9.10 1.38 10.86
CA HIS A 21 -9.55 1.22 9.48
C HIS A 21 -9.93 -0.24 9.13
N ASN A 22 -9.52 -1.22 9.93
CA ASN A 22 -9.90 -2.65 9.85
C ASN A 22 -9.81 -3.27 8.44
N GLY A 23 -8.95 -2.73 7.58
CA GLY A 23 -8.97 -2.98 6.14
C GLY A 23 -7.71 -2.52 5.42
N VAL A 24 -7.79 -2.48 4.09
CA VAL A 24 -6.64 -2.15 3.23
C VAL A 24 -6.30 -0.65 3.34
N TYR A 25 -5.06 -0.34 3.71
CA TYR A 25 -4.60 1.03 3.90
C TYR A 25 -3.47 1.39 2.93
N LEU A 26 -3.44 2.61 2.40
CA LEU A 26 -2.36 3.03 1.50
C LEU A 26 -1.13 3.46 2.29
N GLU A 27 0.05 2.91 1.96
CA GLU A 27 1.33 3.29 2.57
C GLU A 27 1.56 4.81 2.52
N LYS A 28 1.32 5.42 1.35
CA LYS A 28 1.44 6.87 1.17
C LYS A 28 0.46 7.67 2.05
N ARG A 29 -0.73 7.13 2.34
CA ARG A 29 -1.69 7.78 3.25
C ARG A 29 -1.22 7.65 4.69
N LEU A 30 -0.65 6.51 5.08
CA LEU A 30 -0.07 6.31 6.41
C LEU A 30 1.06 7.28 6.65
N PHE A 31 2.00 7.37 5.70
CA PHE A 31 3.08 8.34 5.79
C PHE A 31 2.56 9.78 5.92
N LYS A 32 1.58 10.20 5.11
CA LYS A 32 1.01 11.55 5.21
C LYS A 32 0.33 11.83 6.54
N THR A 33 -0.35 10.82 7.10
CA THR A 33 -1.06 10.95 8.38
C THR A 33 -0.05 11.09 9.51
N LEU A 34 0.93 10.19 9.57
CA LEU A 34 2.01 10.25 10.55
C LEU A 34 2.86 11.52 10.40
N LYS A 35 3.12 11.98 9.16
CA LYS A 35 3.88 13.23 8.92
C LYS A 35 3.12 14.48 9.38
N ARG A 36 1.79 14.44 9.51
CA ARG A 36 1.00 15.55 10.06
C ARG A 36 1.13 15.66 11.58
N GLU A 37 1.12 14.53 12.29
CA GLU A 37 1.34 14.49 13.75
C GLU A 37 2.83 14.63 14.12
N PHE A 38 3.70 14.02 13.31
CA PHE A 38 5.14 13.99 13.51
C PHE A 38 5.82 14.67 12.30
N PRO A 39 5.91 16.02 12.29
CA PRO A 39 6.55 16.74 11.19
C PRO A 39 8.03 16.39 11.02
N ASP A 40 8.70 15.92 12.07
CA ASP A 40 10.08 15.45 12.03
C ASP A 40 10.26 14.08 11.36
N LEU A 41 9.18 13.34 11.10
CA LEU A 41 9.23 11.97 10.58
C LEU A 41 9.98 11.91 9.25
N SER A 42 11.15 11.27 9.23
CA SER A 42 11.87 11.05 7.99
C SER A 42 11.32 9.84 7.24
N ARG A 43 11.69 9.70 5.96
CA ARG A 43 11.37 8.50 5.18
C ARG A 43 12.01 7.23 5.76
N LYS A 44 13.19 7.37 6.40
CA LYS A 44 13.91 6.25 7.01
C LYS A 44 13.17 5.77 8.26
N ASP A 45 12.80 6.70 9.15
CA ASP A 45 12.04 6.37 10.36
C ASP A 45 10.70 5.73 10.00
N PHE A 46 10.05 6.18 8.92
CA PHE A 46 8.82 5.56 8.43
C PHE A 46 9.05 4.13 7.92
N GLN A 47 10.17 3.85 7.23
CA GLN A 47 10.51 2.49 6.81
C GLN A 47 10.76 1.58 8.02
N ASP A 48 11.46 2.05 9.05
CA ASP A 48 11.68 1.30 10.29
C ASP A 48 10.34 0.95 10.97
N VAL A 49 9.42 1.92 11.04
CA VAL A 49 8.06 1.69 11.56
C VAL A 49 7.31 0.67 10.71
N MET A 50 7.40 0.76 9.38
CA MET A 50 6.75 -0.19 8.48
C MET A 50 7.28 -1.61 8.66
N GLU A 51 8.60 -1.81 8.77
CA GLU A 51 9.16 -3.15 9.02
C GLU A 51 8.61 -3.76 10.31
N GLU A 52 8.47 -2.96 11.35
CA GLU A 52 7.92 -3.38 12.62
C GLU A 52 6.42 -3.68 12.55
N VAL A 53 5.64 -2.86 11.84
CA VAL A 53 4.22 -3.11 11.58
C VAL A 53 4.03 -4.40 10.78
N LEU A 54 4.86 -4.66 9.78
CA LEU A 54 4.79 -5.90 9.00
C LEU A 54 5.07 -7.14 9.86
N LYS A 55 5.99 -7.04 10.84
CA LYS A 55 6.22 -8.12 11.83
C LYS A 55 5.02 -8.36 12.75
N MET A 56 4.16 -7.36 12.96
CA MET A 56 2.97 -7.45 13.83
C MET A 56 1.77 -8.13 13.18
N GLY A 57 1.92 -8.67 11.96
CA GLY A 57 0.85 -9.36 11.25
C GLY A 57 0.17 -8.48 10.19
N TYR A 58 0.91 -7.58 9.56
CA TYR A 58 0.47 -6.86 8.38
C TYR A 58 1.35 -7.22 7.17
N THR A 59 0.82 -7.05 5.96
CA THR A 59 1.56 -7.19 4.70
C THR A 59 1.54 -5.91 3.92
N LEU A 60 2.58 -5.69 3.11
CA LEU A 60 2.63 -4.59 2.15
C LEU A 60 2.64 -5.19 0.75
N GLU A 61 1.57 -4.99 -0.01
CA GLU A 61 1.41 -5.47 -1.39
C GLU A 61 1.04 -4.27 -2.27
N HIS A 62 1.84 -3.96 -3.29
CA HIS A 62 1.60 -2.81 -4.18
C HIS A 62 1.32 -1.48 -3.45
N ALA A 63 2.09 -1.18 -2.40
CA ALA A 63 1.90 -0.01 -1.52
C ALA A 63 0.59 0.00 -0.70
N LEU A 64 -0.06 -1.16 -0.58
CA LEU A 64 -1.24 -1.38 0.25
C LEU A 64 -0.87 -2.23 1.46
N ILE A 65 -1.17 -1.71 2.64
CA ILE A 65 -1.00 -2.35 3.93
C ILE A 65 -2.28 -3.14 4.22
N ARG A 66 -2.15 -4.44 4.47
CA ARG A 66 -3.28 -5.33 4.77
C ARG A 66 -3.02 -6.12 6.03
N PRO A 67 -4.03 -6.42 6.86
CA PRO A 67 -3.87 -7.39 7.92
C PRO A 67 -3.60 -8.77 7.31
N LEU A 68 -2.58 -9.46 7.82
CA LEU A 68 -2.21 -10.81 7.41
C LEU A 68 -3.20 -11.80 8.05
N PRO A 69 -3.98 -12.57 7.27
CA PRO A 69 -4.76 -13.66 7.84
C PRO A 69 -3.80 -14.72 8.39
N ASN A 70 -4.12 -15.30 9.54
CA ASN A 70 -3.26 -16.14 10.40
C ASN A 70 -2.65 -17.41 9.74
N ASN A 71 -2.82 -17.62 8.44
CA ASN A 71 -2.55 -18.88 7.74
C ASN A 71 -1.50 -18.83 6.62
N GLU A 72 -0.92 -17.69 6.24
CA GLU A 72 0.02 -17.66 5.11
C GLU A 72 1.34 -16.95 5.44
N LYS A 73 2.41 -17.75 5.48
CA LYS A 73 3.79 -17.29 5.45
C LYS A 73 3.99 -16.47 4.16
N LEU A 74 4.31 -15.19 4.31
CA LEU A 74 4.67 -14.27 3.23
C LEU A 74 5.74 -14.89 2.31
N VAL A 75 5.33 -15.31 1.11
CA VAL A 75 6.25 -15.48 -0.02
C VAL A 75 6.67 -14.06 -0.42
N LYS A 76 7.95 -13.73 -0.20
CA LYS A 76 8.58 -12.51 -0.71
C LYS A 76 8.77 -12.67 -2.23
N ASP A 77 7.70 -12.51 -3.00
CA ASP A 77 7.82 -12.33 -4.44
C ASP A 77 7.98 -10.83 -4.73
N TYR A 78 9.23 -10.38 -4.70
CA TYR A 78 9.63 -9.18 -5.43
C TYR A 78 9.62 -9.51 -6.92
N ASP A 79 8.43 -9.56 -7.54
CA ASP A 79 8.33 -9.59 -8.99
C ASP A 79 8.10 -8.15 -9.48
N ASP A 80 9.19 -7.50 -9.88
CA ASP A 80 9.21 -6.26 -10.65
C ASP A 80 8.75 -6.58 -12.10
N GLY A 81 7.51 -7.07 -12.18
CA GLY A 81 6.86 -7.52 -13.39
C GLY A 81 6.26 -6.33 -14.14
N LYS A 82 6.99 -5.89 -15.18
CA LYS A 82 6.52 -5.08 -16.32
C LYS A 82 4.99 -4.93 -16.41
N MET A 83 4.51 -3.68 -16.36
CA MET A 83 3.15 -3.34 -16.79
C MET A 83 2.92 -3.73 -18.27
N PRO A 84 1.94 -4.58 -18.63
CA PRO A 84 1.45 -4.63 -19.99
C PRO A 84 0.63 -3.36 -20.22
N GLY A 85 1.18 -2.45 -21.02
CA GLY A 85 0.53 -1.21 -21.41
C GLY A 85 -0.74 -1.47 -22.21
N LYS A 86 -1.84 -0.89 -21.71
CA LYS A 86 -3.03 -0.38 -22.42
C LYS A 86 -3.53 -1.18 -23.63
N GLY A 87 -4.67 -1.85 -23.43
CA GLY A 87 -5.51 -2.36 -24.51
C GLY A 87 -5.84 -1.30 -25.56
N THR A 88 -5.50 -1.61 -26.80
CA THR A 88 -6.22 -1.09 -27.96
C THR A 88 -7.46 -1.95 -28.11
N SER A 89 -8.62 -1.39 -27.78
CA SER A 89 -9.89 -2.00 -28.13
C SER A 89 -10.01 -1.98 -29.66
N ASP A 90 -9.72 -3.09 -30.33
CA ASP A 90 -10.16 -3.32 -31.70
C ASP A 90 -11.68 -3.45 -31.66
N ILE A 91 -12.38 -2.32 -31.70
CA ILE A 91 -13.82 -2.30 -31.97
C ILE A 91 -13.96 -2.76 -33.43
N PRO A 92 -14.52 -3.95 -33.74
CA PRO A 92 -14.83 -4.28 -35.11
C PRO A 92 -15.86 -3.27 -35.61
N ARG A 93 -15.48 -2.46 -36.61
CA ARG A 93 -16.34 -1.47 -37.23
C ARG A 93 -17.46 -2.22 -37.95
N ILE A 94 -18.68 -2.18 -37.40
CA ILE A 94 -19.88 -2.70 -38.05
C ILE A 94 -20.08 -1.92 -39.35
N PRO A 95 -20.01 -2.55 -40.54
CA PRO A 95 -20.30 -1.87 -41.79
C PRO A 95 -21.80 -1.58 -41.88
N ASN A 96 -22.12 -0.31 -42.11
CA ASN A 96 -23.49 0.19 -42.23
C ASN A 96 -24.13 -0.42 -43.49
N LYS A 97 -25.23 -1.18 -43.33
CA LYS A 97 -26.08 -1.63 -44.44
C LYS A 97 -26.93 -0.46 -44.92
N ARG A 98 -26.63 0.06 -46.12
CA ARG A 98 -27.45 0.84 -47.08
C ARG A 98 -26.44 1.25 -48.17
N GLU A 99 -26.57 0.89 -49.44
CA GLU A 99 -27.77 0.82 -50.27
C GLU A 99 -27.63 -0.31 -51.31
N LEU A 100 -28.74 -1.02 -51.52
CA LEU A 100 -29.04 -1.67 -52.79
C LEU A 100 -29.38 -0.56 -53.79
N GLU A 101 -28.70 -0.54 -54.92
CA GLU A 101 -29.29 -0.38 -56.26
C GLU A 101 -28.29 -0.88 -57.32
#